data_AF-A0A3D4UUZ3-F1
#
_entry.id   AF-A0A3D4UUZ3-F1
#
_cell.length_a   1.000
_cell.length_b   1.000
_cell.length_c   1.000
_cell.angle_alpha   90.00
_cell.angle_beta   90.00
_cell.angle_gamma   90.00
#
_symmetry.space_group_name_H-M   'P 1'
#
loop_
_entity.id
_entity.type
_entity.pdbx_description
1 polymer ?
#
loop_
_entity_poly.entity_id
_entity_poly.type
_entity_poly.pdbx_seq_one_letter_code
_entity_poly.pdbx_strand_id
1 'polypeptide(L)'
;MNTFLKLVIFFLILILGFAGLAFYWTFYKPLPDYEATVELTGLQNDVDIHWDEFGVPHIYATSENDLYKSIGYVHAQDRLWQMTLSQIAAEGRFAEFFGTDLIELDKYQRTLGIWKISKQIEQTELSESEREILQAYSDGV
;
A
#
# COMPACT_ATOMS: atom_id res chain seq x y z
N MET A 1 -19.82 1.39 -49.61
CA MET A 1 -18.66 1.67 -48.74
C MET A 1 -17.42 1.00 -49.32
N ASN A 2 -16.41 1.78 -49.71
CA ASN A 2 -15.19 1.25 -50.32
C ASN A 2 -14.48 0.30 -49.35
N THR A 3 -13.88 -0.78 -49.86
CA THR A 3 -13.16 -1.79 -49.06
C THR A 3 -12.11 -1.17 -48.12
N PHE A 4 -11.47 -0.08 -48.56
CA PHE A 4 -10.56 0.72 -47.75
C PHE A 4 -11.22 1.30 -46.49
N LEU A 5 -12.43 1.88 -46.60
CA LEU A 5 -13.14 2.45 -45.46
C LEU A 5 -13.55 1.35 -44.44
N LYS A 6 -13.90 0.16 -44.93
CA LYS A 6 -14.17 -1.01 -44.04
C LYS A 6 -12.93 -1.42 -43.25
N LEU A 7 -11.76 -1.45 -43.88
CA LEU A 7 -10.50 -1.79 -43.21
C LEU A 7 -10.11 -0.73 -42.18
N VAL A 8 -10.23 0.56 -42.51
CA VAL A 8 -9.95 1.65 -41.57
C VAL A 8 -10.86 1.55 -40.34
N ILE A 9 -12.17 1.35 -40.53
CA ILE A 9 -13.12 1.18 -39.41
C ILE A 9 -12.76 -0.06 -38.58
N PHE A 10 -12.42 -1.18 -39.22
CA PHE A 10 -12.02 -2.40 -38.51
C PHE A 10 -10.78 -2.18 -37.62
N PHE A 11 -9.72 -1.57 -38.16
CA PHE A 11 -8.52 -1.28 -37.38
C PHE A 11 -8.78 -0.25 -36.27
N LEU A 12 -9.64 0.74 -36.50
CA LEU A 12 -9.99 1.74 -35.50
C LEU A 12 -10.75 1.11 -34.33
N ILE A 13 -11.70 0.20 -34.60
CA ILE A 13 -12.38 -0.60 -33.57
C ILE A 13 -11.38 -1.47 -32.80
N LEU A 14 -10.44 -2.10 -33.51
CA LEU A 14 -9.43 -2.96 -32.91
C LEU A 14 -8.51 -2.16 -31.96
N ILE A 15 -8.03 -0.99 -32.40
CA ILE A 15 -7.23 -0.08 -31.56
C ILE A 15 -8.02 0.38 -30.33
N LEU A 16 -9.29 0.78 -30.50
CA LEU A 16 -10.13 1.17 -29.35
C LEU A 16 -10.35 0.01 -28.38
N GLY A 17 -10.56 -1.21 -28.89
CA GLY A 17 -10.68 -2.41 -28.05
C GLY A 17 -9.40 -2.68 -27.25
N PHE A 18 -8.23 -2.62 -27.89
CA PHE A 18 -6.95 -2.77 -27.20
C PHE A 18 -6.69 -1.66 -26.19
N ALA A 19 -7.03 -0.40 -26.52
CA ALA A 19 -6.89 0.72 -25.60
C ALA A 19 -7.81 0.55 -24.37
N GLY A 20 -9.05 0.10 -24.56
CA GLY A 20 -9.98 -0.18 -23.47
C GLY A 20 -9.51 -1.32 -22.56
N LEU A 21 -9.00 -2.41 -23.14
CA LEU A 21 -8.38 -3.50 -22.39
C LEU A 21 -7.15 -3.02 -21.61
N ALA A 22 -6.24 -2.32 -22.27
CA ALA A 22 -5.05 -1.76 -21.62
C ALA A 22 -5.44 -0.84 -20.46
N PHE A 23 -6.45 0.01 -20.64
CA PHE A 23 -6.97 0.88 -19.61
C PHE A 23 -7.53 0.09 -18.42
N TYR A 24 -8.40 -0.89 -18.67
CA TYR A 24 -8.96 -1.74 -17.61
C TYR A 24 -7.88 -2.46 -16.80
N TRP A 25 -6.91 -3.08 -17.47
CA TRP A 25 -5.83 -3.82 -16.80
C TRP A 25 -4.87 -2.92 -16.03
N THR A 26 -4.64 -1.69 -16.50
CA THR A 26 -3.66 -0.77 -15.90
C THR A 26 -4.27 0.06 -14.77
N PHE A 27 -5.53 0.48 -14.90
CA PHE A 27 -6.12 1.47 -13.98
C PHE A 27 -7.28 0.93 -13.14
N TYR A 28 -8.03 -0.06 -13.64
CA TYR A 28 -9.23 -0.54 -12.93
C TYR A 28 -8.97 -1.82 -12.15
N LYS A 29 -8.33 -2.82 -12.77
CA LYS A 29 -8.01 -4.10 -12.15
C LYS A 29 -7.15 -3.99 -10.86
N PRO A 30 -6.19 -3.04 -10.74
CA PRO A 30 -5.39 -2.92 -9.52
C PRO A 30 -6.13 -2.28 -8.34
N LEU A 31 -7.35 -1.76 -8.54
CA LEU A 31 -8.12 -1.18 -7.44
C LEU A 31 -8.48 -2.27 -6.43
N PRO A 32 -8.38 -1.96 -5.13
CA PRO A 32 -8.78 -2.90 -4.08
C PRO A 32 -10.28 -3.22 -4.17
N ASP A 33 -10.60 -4.48 -3.87
CA ASP A 33 -11.98 -4.94 -3.70
C ASP A 33 -12.34 -4.85 -2.21
N TYR A 34 -13.21 -3.91 -1.87
CA TYR A 34 -13.62 -3.62 -0.49
C TYR A 34 -14.69 -4.58 0.04
N GLU A 35 -15.28 -5.42 -0.83
CA GLU A 35 -16.30 -6.41 -0.44
C GLU A 35 -15.70 -7.83 -0.39
N ALA A 36 -14.41 -7.97 -0.65
CA ALA A 36 -13.74 -9.25 -0.69
C ALA A 36 -13.46 -9.80 0.72
N THR A 37 -13.74 -11.09 0.92
CA THR A 37 -13.20 -11.84 2.03
C THR A 37 -11.77 -12.27 1.70
N VAL A 38 -10.82 -11.89 2.55
CA VAL A 38 -9.39 -12.16 2.35
C VAL A 38 -8.85 -12.97 3.52
N GLU A 39 -8.13 -14.04 3.22
CA GLU A 39 -7.38 -14.81 4.20
C GLU A 39 -6.07 -14.10 4.52
N LEU A 40 -5.97 -13.52 5.72
CA LEU A 40 -4.76 -12.86 6.18
C LEU A 40 -3.96 -13.80 7.10
N THR A 41 -2.69 -14.01 6.74
CA THR A 41 -1.85 -14.99 7.45
C THR A 41 -1.64 -14.58 8.91
N GLY A 42 -1.95 -15.52 9.81
CA GLY A 42 -1.77 -15.33 11.25
C GLY A 42 -2.82 -14.45 11.91
N LEU A 43 -3.98 -14.21 11.29
CA LEU A 43 -5.19 -13.89 12.04
C LEU A 43 -5.63 -15.11 12.86
N GLN A 44 -6.10 -14.87 14.08
CA GLN A 44 -6.60 -15.93 14.97
C GLN A 44 -8.12 -16.07 14.88
N ASN A 45 -8.83 -14.97 14.64
CA ASN A 45 -10.27 -14.91 14.50
C ASN A 45 -10.67 -14.04 13.30
N ASP A 46 -11.93 -14.17 12.90
CA ASP A 46 -12.52 -13.32 11.86
C ASP A 46 -12.51 -11.84 12.31
N VAL A 47 -12.23 -10.96 11.35
CA VAL A 47 -12.29 -9.50 11.52
C VAL A 47 -13.22 -8.93 10.46
N ASP A 48 -14.24 -8.20 10.91
CA ASP A 48 -15.19 -7.54 10.03
C ASP A 48 -14.74 -6.10 9.77
N ILE A 49 -14.71 -5.71 8.50
CA ILE A 49 -14.34 -4.36 8.08
C ILE A 49 -15.49 -3.77 7.26
N HIS A 50 -15.98 -2.61 7.69
CA HIS A 50 -17.07 -1.90 7.03
C HIS A 50 -16.58 -0.52 6.59
N TRP A 51 -16.64 -0.24 5.29
CA TRP A 51 -16.35 1.09 4.77
C TRP A 51 -17.63 1.92 4.71
N ASP A 52 -17.57 3.14 5.23
CA ASP A 52 -18.68 4.08 5.11
C ASP A 52 -18.75 4.73 3.71
N GLU A 53 -19.74 5.61 3.51
CA GLU A 53 -19.94 6.31 2.23
C GLU A 53 -18.79 7.26 1.83
N PHE A 54 -17.90 7.59 2.77
CA PHE A 54 -16.71 8.40 2.57
C PHE A 54 -15.44 7.56 2.41
N GLY A 55 -15.55 6.23 2.46
CA GLY A 55 -14.43 5.30 2.39
C GLY A 55 -13.64 5.20 3.70
N VAL A 56 -14.24 5.56 4.85
CA VAL A 56 -13.62 5.40 6.16
C VAL A 56 -13.84 3.96 6.66
N PRO A 57 -12.78 3.21 6.97
CA PRO A 57 -12.90 1.83 7.46
C PRO A 57 -13.27 1.80 8.96
N HIS A 58 -14.28 1.00 9.29
CA HIS A 58 -14.66 0.63 10.65
C HIS A 58 -14.31 -0.84 10.88
N ILE A 59 -13.33 -1.11 11.74
CA ILE A 59 -12.77 -2.44 11.97
C ILE A 59 -13.30 -3.01 13.29
N TYR A 60 -13.87 -4.21 13.24
CA TYR A 60 -14.42 -4.94 14.38
C TYR A 60 -13.66 -6.26 14.54
N ALA A 61 -12.93 -6.40 15.65
CA ALA A 61 -12.17 -7.61 15.98
C ALA A 61 -12.38 -7.99 17.45
N THR A 62 -12.23 -9.28 17.76
CA THR A 62 -12.36 -9.81 19.12
C THR A 62 -11.04 -9.90 19.88
N SER A 63 -9.92 -9.68 19.18
CA SER A 63 -8.54 -9.69 19.69
C SER A 63 -7.83 -8.40 19.29
N GLU A 64 -7.05 -7.81 20.21
CA GLU A 64 -6.23 -6.64 19.88
C GLU A 64 -5.18 -6.96 18.82
N ASN A 65 -4.61 -8.17 18.84
CA ASN A 65 -3.61 -8.57 17.84
C ASN A 65 -4.22 -8.60 16.42
N ASP A 66 -5.39 -9.23 16.29
CA ASP A 66 -6.13 -9.30 15.02
C ASP A 66 -6.58 -7.89 14.56
N LEU A 67 -6.95 -7.01 15.51
CA LEU A 67 -7.27 -5.61 15.24
C LEU A 67 -6.08 -4.87 14.62
N TYR A 68 -4.93 -4.85 15.29
CA TYR A 68 -3.76 -4.11 14.81
C TYR A 68 -3.23 -4.64 13.48
N LYS A 69 -3.25 -5.97 13.30
CA LYS A 69 -2.93 -6.60 12.02
C LYS A 69 -3.85 -6.14 10.90
N SER A 70 -5.16 -6.09 11.17
CA SER A 70 -6.14 -5.63 10.18
C SER A 70 -6.01 -4.13 9.88
N ILE A 71 -5.63 -3.31 10.86
CA ILE A 71 -5.30 -1.88 10.62
C ILE A 71 -4.11 -1.78 9.66
N GLY A 72 -3.06 -2.58 9.86
CA GLY A 72 -1.91 -2.64 8.95
C GLY A 72 -2.33 -2.97 7.51
N TYR A 73 -3.16 -4.00 7.35
CA TYR A 73 -3.68 -4.42 6.06
C TYR A 73 -4.49 -3.32 5.36
N VAL A 74 -5.45 -2.70 6.06
CA VAL A 74 -6.29 -1.62 5.51
C VAL A 74 -5.44 -0.40 5.14
N HIS A 75 -4.47 -0.03 5.97
CA HIS A 75 -3.55 1.05 5.63
C HIS A 75 -2.71 0.72 4.40
N ALA A 76 -2.19 -0.50 4.27
CA ALA A 76 -1.45 -0.91 3.08
C ALA A 76 -2.35 -0.89 1.84
N GLN A 77 -3.57 -1.43 1.92
CA GLN A 77 -4.55 -1.44 0.84
C GLN A 77 -4.73 -0.05 0.20
N ASP A 78 -4.89 0.99 1.03
CA ASP A 78 -5.18 2.35 0.54
C ASP A 78 -3.95 3.25 0.42
N ARG A 79 -2.87 2.99 1.18
CA ARG A 79 -1.75 3.93 1.41
C ARG A 79 -0.37 3.31 1.32
N LEU A 80 -0.21 2.09 0.80
CA LEU A 80 1.10 1.41 0.73
C LEU A 80 2.18 2.30 0.09
N TRP A 81 1.86 3.03 -0.98
CA TRP A 81 2.80 3.96 -1.61
C TRP A 81 3.25 5.07 -0.66
N GLN A 82 2.31 5.73 0.04
CA GLN A 82 2.62 6.79 0.99
C GLN A 82 3.44 6.27 2.18
N MET A 83 3.09 5.09 2.69
CA MET A 83 3.79 4.42 3.79
C MET A 83 5.23 4.10 3.39
N THR A 84 5.40 3.48 2.22
CA THR A 84 6.71 3.13 1.67
C THR A 84 7.57 4.37 1.45
N LEU A 85 7.00 5.43 0.85
CA LEU A 85 7.73 6.69 0.65
C LEU A 85 8.15 7.34 1.96
N SER A 86 7.27 7.34 2.97
CA SER A 86 7.58 7.86 4.30
C SER A 86 8.70 7.06 4.97
N GLN A 87 8.70 5.74 4.81
CA GLN A 87 9.75 4.87 5.34
C GLN A 87 11.10 5.14 4.66
N ILE A 88 11.18 5.10 3.33
CA ILE A 88 12.44 5.36 2.63
C ILE A 88 12.95 6.79 2.87
N ALA A 89 12.03 7.75 3.10
CA ALA A 89 12.37 9.11 3.52
C ALA A 89 13.10 9.12 4.87
N ALA A 90 12.52 8.45 5.87
CA ALA A 90 13.09 8.36 7.20
C ALA A 90 14.43 7.61 7.21
N GLU A 91 14.58 6.60 6.35
CA GLU A 91 15.83 5.87 6.12
C GLU A 91 16.89 6.69 5.37
N GLY A 92 16.47 7.78 4.70
CA GLY A 92 17.31 8.58 3.81
C GLY A 92 17.72 7.81 2.56
N ARG A 93 16.78 7.14 1.88
CA ARG A 93 17.03 6.28 0.72
C ARG A 93 16.30 6.72 -0.54
N PHE A 94 15.90 7.99 -0.64
CA PHE A 94 15.21 8.49 -1.83
C PHE A 94 16.08 8.40 -3.09
N ALA A 95 17.39 8.62 -2.98
CA ALA A 95 18.28 8.60 -4.14
C ALA A 95 18.37 7.21 -4.80
N GLU A 96 18.06 6.13 -4.07
CA GLU A 96 18.00 4.77 -4.61
C GLU A 96 16.89 4.59 -5.64
N PHE A 97 15.77 5.31 -5.48
CA PHE A 97 14.57 5.17 -6.32
C PHE A 97 14.39 6.32 -7.32
N PHE A 98 14.82 7.54 -6.95
CA PHE A 98 14.52 8.75 -7.70
C PHE A 98 15.78 9.43 -8.30
N GLY A 99 16.96 8.84 -8.09
CA GLY A 99 18.20 9.28 -8.71
C GLY A 99 19.09 10.15 -7.84
N THR A 100 20.29 10.43 -8.35
CA THR A 100 21.41 11.02 -7.60
C THR A 100 21.17 12.43 -7.11
N ASP A 101 20.21 13.15 -7.68
CA ASP A 101 19.90 14.53 -7.30
C ASP A 101 19.37 14.64 -5.85
N LEU A 102 18.93 13.53 -5.26
CA LEU A 102 18.41 13.47 -3.89
C LEU A 102 19.44 13.02 -2.85
N ILE A 103 20.72 12.86 -3.22
CA ILE A 103 21.78 12.44 -2.27
C ILE A 103 21.91 13.39 -1.08
N GLU A 104 21.79 14.70 -1.29
CA GLU A 104 21.89 15.67 -0.19
C GLU A 104 20.69 15.61 0.75
N LEU A 105 19.48 15.31 0.23
CA LEU A 105 18.31 15.06 1.06
C LEU A 105 18.49 13.80 1.91
N ASP A 106 19.00 12.73 1.31
CA ASP A 106 19.30 11.47 1.98
C ASP A 106 20.34 11.65 3.10
N LYS A 107 21.38 12.45 2.87
CA LYS A 107 22.36 12.83 3.90
C LYS A 107 21.71 13.61 5.03
N TYR A 108 20.83 14.55 4.71
CA TYR A 108 20.11 15.34 5.71
C TYR A 108 19.21 14.45 6.59
N GLN A 109 18.43 13.55 6.00
CA GLN A 109 17.57 12.61 6.74
C GLN A 109 18.39 11.69 7.65
N ARG A 110 19.51 11.14 7.16
CA ARG A 110 20.42 10.34 7.99
C ARG A 110 21.07 11.15 9.11
N THR A 111 21.26 12.46 8.91
CA THR A 111 21.79 13.36 9.94
C THR A 111 20.76 13.64 11.04
N LEU A 112 19.48 13.80 10.68
CA LEU A 112 18.39 13.84 11.66
C LEU A 112 18.31 12.53 12.46
N GLY A 113 18.61 11.41 11.80
CA GLY A 113 18.79 10.12 12.45
C GLY A 113 17.49 9.47 12.91
N ILE A 114 16.34 9.87 12.35
CA ILE A 114 15.01 9.35 12.71
C ILE A 114 15.01 7.82 12.68
N TRP A 115 15.41 7.21 11.55
CA TRP A 115 15.47 5.76 11.43
C TRP A 115 16.38 5.09 12.46
N LYS A 116 17.57 5.66 12.68
CA LYS A 116 18.54 5.13 13.65
C LYS A 116 17.98 5.18 15.07
N ILE A 117 17.36 6.29 15.45
CA ILE A 117 16.76 6.48 16.78
C ILE A 117 15.57 5.56 16.97
N SER A 118 14.67 5.45 15.98
CA SER A 118 13.55 4.51 16.02
C SER A 118 14.01 3.07 16.23
N LYS A 119 15.07 2.62 15.54
CA LYS A 119 15.66 1.29 15.74
C LYS A 119 16.27 1.09 17.13
N GLN A 120 16.85 2.14 17.71
CA GLN A 120 17.35 2.09 19.08
C GLN A 120 16.19 1.94 20.08
N ILE A 121 15.17 2.79 19.97
CA ILE A 121 13.95 2.76 20.81
C ILE A 121 13.29 1.38 20.77
N GLU A 122 13.13 0.80 19.57
CA GLU A 122 12.57 -0.54 19.36
C GLU A 122 13.29 -1.61 20.22
N GLN A 123 14.61 -1.48 20.36
CA GLN A 123 15.47 -2.43 21.06
C GLN A 123 15.56 -2.17 22.57
N THR A 124 15.54 -0.89 22.99
CA THR A 124 15.91 -0.52 24.35
C THR A 124 14.77 0.04 25.20
N GLU A 125 13.70 0.53 24.59
CA GLU A 125 12.68 1.32 25.30
C GLU A 125 11.27 0.72 25.24
N LEU A 126 10.94 -0.05 24.19
CA LEU A 126 9.61 -0.66 24.07
C LEU A 126 9.39 -1.78 25.08
N SER A 127 8.22 -1.77 25.71
CA SER A 127 7.69 -2.92 26.43
C SER A 127 7.35 -4.07 25.48
N GLU A 128 7.19 -5.28 26.03
CA GLU A 128 6.80 -6.46 25.26
C GLU A 128 5.46 -6.26 24.53
N SER A 129 4.46 -5.71 25.23
CA SER A 129 3.14 -5.42 24.66
C SER A 129 3.20 -4.40 23.51
N GLU A 130 3.97 -3.31 23.64
CA GLU A 130 4.12 -2.33 22.56
C GLU A 130 4.79 -2.95 21.33
N ARG A 131 5.80 -3.81 21.55
CA ARG A 131 6.46 -4.53 20.45
C ARG A 131 5.51 -5.49 19.76
N GLU A 132 4.69 -6.22 20.50
CA GLU A 132 3.67 -7.12 19.94
C GLU A 132 2.65 -6.36 19.10
N ILE A 133 2.20 -5.19 19.55
CA ILE A 133 1.27 -4.33 18.81
C ILE A 133 1.89 -3.83 17.49
N LEU A 134 3.12 -3.29 17.55
CA LEU A 134 3.81 -2.80 16.36
C LEU A 134 4.15 -3.94 15.37
N GLN A 135 4.48 -5.12 15.89
CA GLN A 135 4.71 -6.30 15.07
C GLN A 135 3.41 -6.77 14.41
N ALA A 136 2.29 -6.83 15.15
CA ALA A 136 1.00 -7.21 14.60
C ALA A 136 0.59 -6.27 13.46
N TYR A 137 0.72 -4.95 13.66
CA TYR A 137 0.50 -3.97 12.60
C TYR A 137 1.39 -4.23 11.39
N SER A 138 2.69 -4.43 11.61
CA SER A 138 3.66 -4.66 10.53
C SER A 138 3.42 -5.97 9.77
N ASP A 139 2.94 -7.02 10.44
CA ASP A 139 2.55 -8.30 9.83
C ASP A 139 1.31 -8.18 8.94
N GLY A 140 0.51 -7.13 9.13
CA GLY A 140 -0.64 -6.83 8.30
C GLY A 140 -0.31 -6.06 7.02
N VAL A 141 0.82 -5.34 7.01
CA VAL A 141 1.30 -4.55 5.86
C VAL A 141 1.92 -5.44 4.80
#